data_AF-A0A0Q9KP59-F1
#
_entry.id   AF-A0A0Q9KP59-F1
#
_cell.length_a   1.000
_cell.length_b   1.000
_cell.length_c   1.000
_cell.angle_alpha   90.00
_cell.angle_beta   90.00
_cell.angle_gamma   90.00
#
_symmetry.space_group_name_H-M   'P 1'
#
loop_
_entity.id
_entity.type
_entity.pdbx_description
1 polymer ?
#
loop_
_entity_poly.entity_id
_entity_poly.type
_entity_poly.pdbx_seq_one_letter_code
_entity_poly.pdbx_strand_id
1 'polypeptide(L)'
;MAGKTAATLQGLAGVFPVDGWRYAQGRVWRPWPAAAVEQTLWVESQVFRAEDGLPEPVNGYSFSLSQDFDGLFIELWINAGGSIRGGRVPVNRAGVTAFETAPGGFTPAVVDPLVDAVIEVWEPWTANFRDQAVLDLARPTGSWQVPLGYRVWVHASVGAILEAAPGVLVSHRRSGTLLSVPDEWTAPQVVEAMRATLAMNDIDEVAHEK
;
A
#
# COMPACT_ATOMS: atom_id res chain seq x y z
N MET A 1 -13.40 5.45 -6.84
CA MET A 1 -12.82 5.23 -5.51
C MET A 1 -13.56 4.12 -4.76
N ALA A 2 -14.85 4.27 -4.44
CA ALA A 2 -15.64 3.24 -3.74
C ALA A 2 -15.55 1.83 -4.34
N GLY A 3 -15.65 1.70 -5.67
CA GLY A 3 -15.48 0.40 -6.34
C GLY A 3 -14.09 -0.24 -6.14
N LYS A 4 -13.01 0.56 -6.18
CA LYS A 4 -11.65 0.07 -5.87
C LYS A 4 -11.56 -0.34 -4.40
N THR A 5 -12.07 0.48 -3.47
CA THR A 5 -12.13 0.11 -2.05
C THR A 5 -12.85 -1.22 -1.84
N ALA A 6 -14.08 -1.37 -2.36
CA ALA A 6 -14.85 -2.60 -2.23
C ALA A 6 -14.14 -3.82 -2.83
N ALA A 7 -13.53 -3.66 -4.02
CA ALA A 7 -12.74 -4.73 -4.65
C ALA A 7 -11.50 -5.12 -3.83
N THR A 8 -10.81 -4.16 -3.20
CA THR A 8 -9.71 -4.46 -2.27
C THR A 8 -10.21 -5.22 -1.05
N LEU A 9 -11.31 -4.79 -0.43
CA LEU A 9 -11.89 -5.51 0.72
C LEU A 9 -12.29 -6.95 0.33
N GLN A 10 -12.82 -7.13 -0.87
CA GLN A 10 -13.16 -8.46 -1.40
C GLN A 10 -11.91 -9.33 -1.61
N GLY A 11 -10.82 -8.77 -2.16
CA GLY A 11 -9.56 -9.48 -2.29
C GLY A 11 -8.97 -9.86 -0.93
N LEU A 12 -9.07 -8.95 0.05
CA LEU A 12 -8.63 -9.19 1.42
C LEU A 12 -9.49 -10.23 2.16
N ALA A 13 -10.74 -10.46 1.77
CA ALA A 13 -11.61 -11.44 2.44
C ALA A 13 -11.09 -12.88 2.34
N GLY A 14 -10.28 -13.20 1.31
CA GLY A 14 -9.60 -14.48 1.20
C GLY A 14 -8.43 -14.66 2.18
N VAL A 15 -7.93 -13.55 2.73
CA VAL A 15 -6.81 -13.50 3.69
C VAL A 15 -7.32 -13.32 5.11
N PHE A 16 -8.30 -12.44 5.27
CA PHE A 16 -8.91 -12.05 6.52
C PHE A 16 -10.43 -12.28 6.42
N PRO A 17 -10.93 -13.48 6.73
CA PRO A 17 -12.35 -13.81 6.70
C PRO A 17 -13.08 -13.14 7.88
N VAL A 18 -13.33 -11.85 7.75
CA VAL A 18 -13.96 -11.00 8.77
C VAL A 18 -15.41 -10.67 8.42
N ASP A 19 -16.25 -10.48 9.45
CA ASP A 19 -17.69 -10.18 9.31
C ASP A 19 -18.00 -8.73 8.87
N GLY A 20 -17.15 -8.18 8.01
CA GLY A 20 -17.24 -6.82 7.49
C GLY A 20 -16.18 -5.89 8.07
N TRP A 21 -15.89 -4.83 7.32
CA TRP A 21 -14.94 -3.79 7.71
C TRP A 21 -15.65 -2.67 8.45
N ARG A 22 -14.93 -1.91 9.27
CA ARG A 22 -15.48 -0.78 10.02
C ARG A 22 -14.63 0.47 9.88
N TYR A 23 -15.25 1.63 10.07
CA TYR A 23 -14.56 2.92 10.14
C TYR A 23 -14.86 3.61 11.47
N ALA A 24 -13.95 4.48 11.91
CA ALA A 24 -14.15 5.30 13.09
C ALA A 24 -14.96 6.57 12.73
N GLN A 25 -16.01 6.84 13.51
CA GLN A 25 -16.75 8.10 13.48
C GLN A 25 -16.68 8.72 14.87
N GLY A 26 -15.67 9.57 15.08
CA GLY A 26 -15.32 10.04 16.42
C GLY A 26 -14.88 8.86 17.30
N ARG A 27 -15.61 8.59 18.38
CA ARG A 27 -15.34 7.47 19.30
C ARG A 27 -16.17 6.21 19.01
N VAL A 28 -16.94 6.20 17.94
CA VAL A 28 -17.86 5.11 17.61
C VAL A 28 -17.37 4.39 16.35
N TRP A 29 -17.32 3.07 16.41
CA TRP A 29 -17.08 2.23 15.24
C TRP A 29 -18.38 2.02 14.46
N ARG A 30 -18.34 2.23 13.15
CA ARG A 30 -19.47 2.06 12.24
C ARG A 30 -19.11 1.03 11.17
N PRO A 31 -20.04 0.16 10.77
CA PRO A 31 -19.79 -0.79 9.70
C PRO A 31 -19.65 -0.06 8.36
N TRP A 32 -18.73 -0.54 7.52
CA TRP A 32 -18.65 -0.19 6.11
C TRP A 32 -19.98 -0.55 5.41
N PRO A 33 -20.55 0.33 4.57
CA PRO A 33 -21.84 0.06 3.95
C PRO A 33 -21.83 -1.17 3.04
N ALA A 34 -22.89 -1.98 3.09
CA ALA A 34 -23.00 -3.19 2.26
C ALA A 34 -23.43 -2.87 0.81
N ALA A 35 -24.30 -1.87 0.63
CA ALA A 35 -24.83 -1.52 -0.69
C ALA A 35 -23.90 -0.57 -1.45
N ALA A 36 -23.66 -0.83 -2.75
CA ALA A 36 -22.75 -0.04 -3.57
C ALA A 36 -23.08 1.47 -3.65
N VAL A 37 -24.38 1.81 -3.64
CA VAL A 37 -24.84 3.21 -3.59
C VAL A 37 -24.42 3.87 -2.28
N GLU A 38 -24.61 3.19 -1.14
CA GLU A 38 -24.23 3.71 0.17
C GLU A 38 -22.71 3.81 0.33
N GLN A 39 -21.96 2.86 -0.23
CA GLN A 39 -20.50 2.92 -0.29
C GLN A 39 -20.02 4.14 -1.08
N THR A 40 -20.67 4.43 -2.20
CA THR A 40 -20.34 5.60 -3.04
C THR A 40 -20.59 6.90 -2.29
N LEU A 41 -21.79 7.05 -1.71
CA LEU A 41 -22.14 8.21 -0.89
C LEU A 41 -21.20 8.38 0.32
N TRP A 42 -20.83 7.28 0.96
CA TRP A 42 -19.89 7.32 2.08
C TRP A 42 -18.52 7.79 1.63
N VAL A 43 -17.96 7.25 0.54
CA VAL A 43 -16.64 7.69 0.04
C VAL A 43 -16.66 9.14 -0.41
N GLU A 44 -17.74 9.58 -1.04
CA GLU A 44 -17.94 11.00 -1.40
C GLU A 44 -17.94 11.91 -0.17
N SER A 45 -18.44 11.42 0.97
CA SER A 45 -18.39 12.17 2.23
C SER A 45 -16.98 12.27 2.84
N GLN A 46 -16.04 11.42 2.43
CA GLN A 46 -14.62 11.42 2.85
C GLN A 46 -13.74 12.34 2.00
N VAL A 47 -14.34 13.17 1.14
CA VAL A 47 -13.62 14.20 0.40
C VAL A 47 -12.95 15.18 1.35
N PHE A 48 -11.77 15.67 0.98
CA PHE A 48 -11.11 16.77 1.67
C PHE A 48 -12.07 17.95 1.77
N ARG A 49 -12.08 18.62 2.93
CA ARG A 49 -12.89 19.80 3.18
C ARG A 49 -11.98 20.96 3.57
N ALA A 50 -12.25 22.11 2.99
CA ALA A 50 -11.61 23.36 3.37
C ALA A 50 -11.98 23.74 4.81
N GLU A 51 -11.30 24.76 5.37
CA GLU A 51 -11.55 25.26 6.73
C GLU A 51 -12.99 25.76 6.93
N ASP A 52 -13.65 26.21 5.86
CA ASP A 52 -15.05 26.63 5.84
C ASP A 52 -16.04 25.45 5.75
N GLY A 53 -15.54 24.21 5.69
CA GLY A 53 -16.31 22.99 5.61
C GLY A 53 -16.78 22.61 4.20
N LEU A 54 -16.47 23.41 3.17
CA LEU A 54 -16.83 23.10 1.80
C LEU A 54 -16.01 21.92 1.26
N PRO A 55 -16.63 20.97 0.53
CA PRO A 55 -15.92 19.87 -0.08
C PRO A 55 -15.02 20.35 -1.22
N GLU A 56 -13.78 19.88 -1.25
CA GLU A 56 -12.79 20.17 -2.30
C GLU A 56 -12.29 18.88 -2.95
N PRO A 57 -13.05 18.32 -3.92
CA PRO A 57 -12.68 17.07 -4.60
C PRO A 57 -11.30 17.10 -5.27
N VAL A 58 -10.84 18.29 -5.67
CA VAL A 58 -9.51 18.50 -6.26
C VAL A 58 -8.38 18.17 -5.28
N ASN A 59 -8.62 18.31 -3.98
CA ASN A 59 -7.69 17.99 -2.91
C ASN A 59 -7.83 16.55 -2.42
N GLY A 60 -8.76 15.79 -3.00
CA GLY A 60 -8.83 14.35 -2.87
C GLY A 60 -9.72 13.81 -1.76
N TYR A 61 -9.46 12.55 -1.39
CA TYR A 61 -10.20 11.75 -0.41
C TYR A 61 -9.20 11.12 0.57
N SER A 62 -9.57 11.05 1.85
CA SER A 62 -8.77 10.38 2.87
C SER A 62 -9.65 9.64 3.85
N PHE A 63 -9.41 8.34 4.03
CA PHE A 63 -10.13 7.53 5.00
C PHE A 63 -9.40 6.22 5.31
N SER A 64 -9.77 5.58 6.41
CA SER A 64 -9.35 4.21 6.73
C SER A 64 -10.53 3.32 7.15
N LEU A 65 -10.36 2.03 6.88
CA LEU A 65 -11.22 0.94 7.28
C LEU A 65 -10.36 -0.05 8.05
N SER A 66 -10.86 -0.58 9.16
CA SER A 66 -10.11 -1.52 9.99
C SER A 66 -10.93 -2.71 10.44
N GLN A 67 -10.22 -3.73 10.94
CA GLN A 67 -10.80 -4.89 11.59
C GLN A 67 -9.78 -5.63 12.46
N ASP A 68 -10.26 -6.36 13.46
CA ASP A 68 -9.48 -7.33 14.23
C ASP A 68 -9.68 -8.74 13.64
N PHE A 69 -8.60 -9.50 13.46
CA PHE A 69 -8.65 -10.88 13.00
C PHE A 69 -7.48 -11.68 13.58
N ASP A 70 -7.77 -12.77 14.30
CA ASP A 70 -6.77 -13.75 14.75
C ASP A 70 -5.49 -13.15 15.36
N GLY A 71 -5.64 -12.18 16.27
CA GLY A 71 -4.49 -11.51 16.89
C GLY A 71 -3.80 -10.47 16.01
N LEU A 72 -4.43 -10.02 14.94
CA LEU A 72 -4.01 -8.88 14.12
C LEU A 72 -5.05 -7.77 14.17
N PHE A 73 -4.59 -6.52 14.30
CA PHE A 73 -5.37 -5.35 13.92
C PHE A 73 -4.95 -4.95 12.50
N ILE A 74 -5.90 -4.96 11.57
CA ILE A 74 -5.69 -4.69 10.16
C ILE A 74 -6.35 -3.36 9.82
N GLU A 75 -5.65 -2.51 9.09
CA GLU A 75 -6.13 -1.22 8.62
C GLU A 75 -5.83 -1.04 7.13
N LEU A 76 -6.88 -0.94 6.31
CA LEU A 76 -6.80 -0.37 4.97
C LEU A 76 -6.92 1.14 5.08
N TRP A 77 -5.93 1.87 4.60
CA TRP A 77 -5.97 3.33 4.50
C TRP A 77 -5.85 3.76 3.04
N ILE A 78 -6.57 4.82 2.69
CA ILE A 78 -6.59 5.40 1.34
C ILE A 78 -6.39 6.90 1.48
N ASN A 79 -5.42 7.41 0.73
CA ASN A 79 -5.21 8.82 0.45
C ASN A 79 -5.18 8.96 -1.07
N ALA A 80 -6.08 9.76 -1.64
CA ALA A 80 -6.17 9.91 -3.09
C ALA A 80 -6.44 11.37 -3.44
N GLY A 81 -5.47 12.08 -3.99
CA GLY A 81 -5.58 13.46 -4.44
C GLY A 81 -4.98 14.50 -3.49
N GLY A 82 -4.41 14.08 -2.36
CA GLY A 82 -3.80 15.01 -1.40
C GLY A 82 -2.56 15.68 -1.98
N SER A 83 -2.68 16.91 -2.48
CA SER A 83 -1.51 17.77 -2.68
C SER A 83 -1.22 18.46 -1.34
N ILE A 84 -0.13 18.07 -0.67
CA ILE A 84 0.41 18.91 0.40
C ILE A 84 0.92 20.17 -0.30
N ARG A 85 0.43 21.36 0.05
CA ARG A 85 1.02 22.62 -0.44
C ARG A 85 2.50 22.63 -0.04
N GLY A 86 3.41 22.58 -1.03
CA GLY A 86 4.85 22.46 -0.82
C GLY A 86 5.41 21.03 -0.78
N GLY A 87 4.58 20.00 -0.97
CA GLY A 87 5.00 18.60 -1.08
C GLY A 87 5.18 18.14 -2.53
N ARG A 88 6.18 17.27 -2.77
CA ARG A 88 6.67 16.92 -4.11
C ARG A 88 5.80 15.95 -4.95
N VAL A 89 4.71 15.36 -4.44
CA VAL A 89 3.85 14.44 -5.21
C VAL A 89 2.43 14.45 -4.65
N PRO A 90 1.36 14.38 -5.47
CA PRO A 90 0.03 14.03 -4.98
C PRO A 90 0.09 12.71 -4.20
N VAL A 91 -0.38 12.69 -2.95
CA VAL A 91 -0.44 11.51 -2.09
C VAL A 91 -1.55 10.58 -2.58
N ASN A 92 -1.38 10.00 -3.76
CA ASN A 92 -2.21 8.93 -4.31
C ASN A 92 -1.64 7.60 -3.81
N ARG A 93 -1.98 7.24 -2.58
CA ARG A 93 -1.49 6.03 -1.90
C ARG A 93 -2.64 5.30 -1.24
N ALA A 94 -2.69 3.99 -1.46
CA ALA A 94 -3.47 3.08 -0.66
C ALA A 94 -2.50 2.11 0.01
N GLY A 95 -2.82 1.66 1.22
CA GLY A 95 -1.99 0.70 1.93
C GLY A 95 -2.82 -0.11 2.90
N VAL A 96 -2.37 -1.35 3.14
CA VAL A 96 -2.85 -2.19 4.22
C VAL A 96 -1.74 -2.27 5.24
N THR A 97 -2.03 -1.92 6.47
CA THR A 97 -1.15 -2.13 7.61
C THR A 97 -1.78 -3.19 8.49
N ALA A 98 -0.98 -4.13 8.97
CA ALA A 98 -1.41 -5.06 10.01
C ALA A 98 -0.43 -4.99 11.18
N PHE A 99 -0.98 -5.03 12.39
CA PHE A 99 -0.24 -4.99 13.64
C PHE A 99 -0.59 -6.23 14.44
N GLU A 100 0.41 -6.94 14.95
CA GLU A 100 0.18 -8.01 15.90
C GLU A 100 -0.37 -7.45 17.21
N THR A 101 -1.57 -7.89 17.57
CA THR A 101 -2.17 -7.73 18.90
C THR A 101 -1.97 -8.99 19.75
N ALA A 102 -1.59 -10.11 19.12
CA ALA A 102 -1.06 -11.32 19.76
C ALA A 102 0.10 -11.92 18.92
N PRO A 103 1.06 -12.64 19.54
CA PRO A 103 2.22 -13.16 18.83
C PRO A 103 1.87 -14.20 17.74
N GLY A 104 2.51 -14.11 16.58
CA GLY A 104 2.47 -15.14 15.54
C GLY A 104 1.35 -14.98 14.50
N GLY A 105 0.79 -13.78 14.36
CA GLY A 105 -0.29 -13.49 13.41
C GLY A 105 0.19 -13.36 11.95
N PHE A 106 1.48 -13.05 11.73
CA PHE A 106 2.03 -12.97 10.37
C PHE A 106 2.65 -14.31 9.91
N THR A 107 2.15 -14.83 8.79
CA THR A 107 2.73 -15.98 8.08
C THR A 107 2.92 -15.66 6.59
N PRO A 108 3.82 -16.33 5.86
CA PRO A 108 3.98 -16.13 4.41
C PRO A 108 2.68 -16.36 3.62
N ALA A 109 1.80 -17.22 4.13
CA ALA A 109 0.48 -17.47 3.56
C ALA A 109 -0.47 -16.26 3.58
N VAL A 110 -0.17 -15.24 4.41
CA VAL A 110 -0.94 -13.99 4.50
C VAL A 110 -0.32 -12.90 3.60
N VAL A 111 1.01 -12.86 3.50
CA VAL A 111 1.75 -11.75 2.88
C VAL A 111 1.53 -11.68 1.37
N ASP A 112 1.79 -12.76 0.64
CA ASP A 112 1.71 -12.74 -0.82
C ASP A 112 0.28 -12.47 -1.32
N PRO A 113 -0.78 -13.12 -0.77
CA PRO A 113 -2.16 -12.80 -1.14
C PRO A 113 -2.57 -11.36 -0.82
N LEU A 114 -2.08 -10.77 0.27
CA LEU A 114 -2.32 -9.36 0.62
C LEU A 114 -1.70 -8.43 -0.43
N VAL A 115 -0.44 -8.69 -0.80
CA VAL A 115 0.27 -7.92 -1.83
C VAL A 115 -0.46 -8.03 -3.18
N ASP A 116 -0.84 -9.24 -3.58
CA ASP A 116 -1.60 -9.47 -4.83
C ASP A 116 -2.94 -8.72 -4.81
N ALA A 117 -3.72 -8.79 -3.72
CA ALA A 117 -5.01 -8.10 -3.60
C ALA A 117 -4.90 -6.57 -3.77
N VAL A 118 -3.82 -5.96 -3.29
CA VAL A 118 -3.58 -4.52 -3.44
C VAL A 118 -3.11 -4.19 -4.87
N ILE A 119 -2.15 -4.93 -5.41
CA ILE A 119 -1.61 -4.68 -6.76
C ILE A 119 -2.70 -4.81 -7.81
N GLU A 120 -3.53 -5.85 -7.72
CA GLU A 120 -4.57 -6.15 -8.71
C GLU A 120 -5.64 -5.07 -8.82
N VAL A 121 -6.03 -4.48 -7.71
CA VAL A 121 -7.13 -3.52 -7.67
C VAL A 121 -6.65 -2.10 -7.95
N TRP A 122 -5.48 -1.75 -7.40
CA TRP A 122 -4.99 -0.39 -7.47
C TRP A 122 -4.14 -0.13 -8.71
N GLU A 123 -3.49 -1.15 -9.26
CA GLU A 123 -2.51 -1.06 -10.34
C GLU A 123 -1.51 0.08 -10.09
N PRO A 124 -0.79 0.07 -8.96
CA PRO A 124 0.07 1.18 -8.60
C PRO A 124 1.32 1.18 -9.48
N TRP A 125 1.92 2.37 -9.66
CA TRP A 125 3.26 2.49 -10.26
C TRP A 125 4.30 1.71 -9.46
N THR A 126 4.23 1.80 -8.13
CA THR A 126 5.07 1.02 -7.22
C THR A 126 4.27 0.60 -6.00
N ALA A 127 4.56 -0.58 -5.45
CA ALA A 127 4.05 -1.03 -4.15
C ALA A 127 5.13 -1.78 -3.39
N ASN A 128 4.99 -1.88 -2.07
CA ASN A 128 5.93 -2.63 -1.27
C ASN A 128 5.25 -3.23 -0.03
N PHE A 129 5.79 -4.34 0.46
CA PHE A 129 5.49 -4.91 1.78
C PHE A 129 6.74 -4.86 2.64
N ARG A 130 6.65 -4.29 3.85
CA ARG A 130 7.80 -4.10 4.74
C ARG A 130 7.37 -4.05 6.21
N ASP A 131 8.28 -4.40 7.08
CA ASP A 131 8.18 -4.12 8.52
C ASP A 131 8.74 -2.72 8.86
N GLN A 132 8.68 -2.37 10.14
CA GLN A 132 9.18 -1.09 10.65
C GLN A 132 10.70 -0.95 10.52
N ALA A 133 11.47 -2.03 10.69
CA ALA A 133 12.93 -2.00 10.63
C ALA A 133 13.41 -1.70 9.20
N VAL A 134 12.81 -2.33 8.19
CA VAL A 134 13.06 -2.04 6.77
C VAL A 134 12.61 -0.62 6.45
N LEU A 135 11.45 -0.17 6.94
CA LEU A 135 11.00 1.21 6.73
C LEU A 135 12.03 2.23 7.24
N ASP A 136 12.56 2.03 8.44
CA ASP A 136 13.50 2.96 9.06
C ASP A 136 14.86 3.00 8.35
N LEU A 137 15.35 1.85 7.88
CA LEU A 137 16.59 1.75 7.11
C LEU A 137 16.44 2.26 5.67
N ALA A 138 15.27 2.09 5.07
CA ALA A 138 15.00 2.44 3.67
C ALA A 138 14.44 3.85 3.48
N ARG A 139 14.39 4.69 4.53
CA ARG A 139 13.82 6.05 4.40
C ARG A 139 14.54 6.83 3.30
N PRO A 140 13.81 7.34 2.29
CA PRO A 140 14.42 8.18 1.26
C PRO A 140 15.07 9.42 1.88
N THR A 141 16.28 9.73 1.47
CA THR A 141 17.05 10.89 1.97
C THR A 141 16.96 12.10 1.03
N GLY A 142 16.28 11.99 -0.11
CA GLY A 142 16.26 13.03 -1.15
C GLY A 142 15.09 12.94 -2.13
N SER A 143 15.40 12.68 -3.40
CA SER A 143 14.44 12.53 -4.51
C SER A 143 13.45 11.38 -4.29
N TRP A 144 12.44 11.29 -5.17
CA TRP A 144 11.55 10.14 -5.18
C TRP A 144 12.35 8.87 -5.49
N GLN A 145 12.10 7.82 -4.71
CA GLN A 145 12.72 6.51 -4.86
C GLN A 145 11.61 5.46 -4.78
N VAL A 146 11.81 4.34 -5.48
CA VAL A 146 10.93 3.17 -5.35
C VAL A 146 11.01 2.68 -3.90
N PRO A 147 9.87 2.51 -3.21
CA PRO A 147 9.88 2.07 -1.82
C PRO A 147 10.40 0.63 -1.69
N LEU A 148 11.33 0.40 -0.76
CA LEU A 148 11.91 -0.91 -0.51
C LEU A 148 11.04 -1.76 0.45
N GLY A 149 11.19 -3.07 0.37
CA GLY A 149 10.45 -4.04 1.18
C GLY A 149 10.84 -5.49 0.88
N TYR A 150 10.31 -6.44 1.65
CA TYR A 150 10.44 -7.87 1.37
C TYR A 150 9.76 -8.26 0.06
N ARG A 151 8.70 -7.53 -0.30
CA ARG A 151 8.08 -7.55 -1.62
C ARG A 151 8.13 -6.15 -2.19
N VAL A 152 8.51 -6.01 -3.46
CA VAL A 152 8.50 -4.74 -4.19
C VAL A 152 7.87 -4.97 -5.55
N TRP A 153 6.80 -4.24 -5.84
CA TRP A 153 6.15 -4.21 -7.14
C TRP A 153 6.59 -2.98 -7.91
N VAL A 154 6.93 -3.17 -9.19
CA VAL A 154 7.26 -2.10 -10.12
C VAL A 154 6.44 -2.29 -11.39
N HIS A 155 5.61 -1.29 -11.72
CA HIS A 155 4.88 -1.26 -12.98
C HIS A 155 5.85 -1.06 -14.15
N ALA A 156 5.56 -1.66 -15.31
CA ALA A 156 6.42 -1.60 -16.49
C ALA A 156 6.65 -0.19 -17.04
N SER A 157 5.75 0.77 -16.72
CA SER A 157 5.93 2.18 -17.06
C SER A 157 6.94 2.91 -16.18
N VAL A 158 7.27 2.37 -15.01
CA VAL A 158 8.32 2.91 -14.12
C VAL A 158 9.69 2.42 -14.59
N GLY A 159 9.78 1.14 -14.97
CA GLY A 159 10.95 0.56 -15.60
C GLY A 159 10.87 -0.95 -15.69
N ALA A 160 11.73 -1.53 -16.52
CA ALA A 160 11.85 -2.98 -16.65
C ALA A 160 12.89 -3.52 -15.65
N ILE A 161 12.59 -4.65 -15.01
CA ILE A 161 13.57 -5.41 -14.25
C ILE A 161 14.17 -6.47 -15.18
N LEU A 162 15.43 -6.31 -15.52
CA LEU A 162 16.21 -7.21 -16.37
C LEU A 162 17.17 -8.05 -15.55
N GLU A 163 17.71 -7.49 -14.47
CA GLU A 163 18.67 -8.14 -13.59
C GLU A 163 18.23 -8.04 -12.13
N ALA A 164 18.72 -8.94 -11.28
CA ALA A 164 18.43 -8.94 -9.86
C ALA A 164 19.63 -9.38 -9.04
N ALA A 165 19.76 -8.80 -7.85
CA ALA A 165 20.79 -9.19 -6.89
C ALA A 165 20.58 -10.65 -6.43
N PRO A 166 21.64 -11.35 -6.00
CA PRO A 166 21.52 -12.73 -5.53
C PRO A 166 20.46 -12.89 -4.42
N GLY A 167 19.63 -13.93 -4.55
CA GLY A 167 18.56 -14.22 -3.59
C GLY A 167 17.25 -13.44 -3.80
N VAL A 168 17.23 -12.44 -4.69
CA VAL A 168 16.00 -11.76 -5.09
C VAL A 168 15.30 -12.58 -6.17
N LEU A 169 14.06 -12.98 -5.90
CA LEU A 169 13.18 -13.64 -6.87
C LEU A 169 12.45 -12.59 -7.71
N VAL A 170 12.44 -12.80 -9.02
CA VAL A 170 11.77 -11.94 -10.00
C VAL A 170 10.57 -12.67 -10.58
N SER A 171 9.37 -12.11 -10.41
CA SER A 171 8.13 -12.63 -10.97
C SER A 171 7.46 -11.57 -11.85
N HIS A 172 7.51 -11.76 -13.16
CA HIS A 172 6.77 -10.91 -14.10
C HIS A 172 5.29 -11.27 -14.07
N ARG A 173 4.42 -10.27 -13.85
CA ARG A 173 2.97 -10.47 -13.79
C ARG A 173 2.28 -9.30 -14.46
N ARG A 174 1.21 -9.55 -15.22
CA ARG A 174 0.35 -8.51 -15.84
C ARG A 174 1.16 -7.35 -16.45
N SER A 175 1.11 -6.19 -15.79
CA SER A 175 1.65 -4.90 -16.23
C SER A 175 2.95 -4.51 -15.52
N GLY A 176 3.62 -5.43 -14.81
CA GLY A 176 4.81 -5.11 -14.05
C GLY A 176 5.59 -6.34 -13.55
N THR A 177 6.42 -6.09 -12.54
CA THR A 177 7.30 -7.10 -11.95
C THR A 177 7.23 -7.03 -10.44
N LEU A 178 7.06 -8.21 -9.81
CA LEU A 178 7.16 -8.40 -8.37
C LEU A 178 8.54 -8.96 -8.03
N LEU A 179 9.29 -8.22 -7.21
CA LEU A 179 10.53 -8.63 -6.57
C LEU A 179 10.22 -9.18 -5.18
N SER A 180 10.84 -10.30 -4.81
CA SER A 180 10.64 -10.94 -3.51
C SER A 180 11.95 -11.43 -2.91
N VAL A 181 12.13 -11.27 -1.60
CA VAL A 181 13.23 -11.88 -0.83
C VAL A 181 12.65 -12.74 0.29
N PRO A 182 13.40 -13.72 0.82
CA PRO A 182 12.91 -14.56 1.91
C PRO A 182 12.49 -13.76 3.15
N ASP A 183 11.42 -14.19 3.83
CA ASP A 183 10.81 -13.46 4.94
C ASP A 183 11.68 -13.52 6.21
N GLU A 184 12.59 -14.49 6.30
CA GLU A 184 13.57 -14.64 7.38
C GLU A 184 14.78 -13.70 7.26
N TRP A 185 14.90 -12.95 6.15
CA TRP A 185 16.01 -12.02 5.97
C TRP A 185 15.94 -10.86 6.97
N THR A 186 17.09 -10.46 7.46
CA THR A 186 17.20 -9.26 8.29
C THR A 186 16.94 -8.00 7.47
N ALA A 187 16.42 -6.95 8.11
CA ALA A 187 16.14 -5.69 7.42
C ALA A 187 17.34 -5.11 6.62
N PRO A 188 18.60 -5.16 7.09
CA PRO A 188 19.75 -4.77 6.28
C PRO A 188 19.92 -5.60 5.00
N GLN A 189 19.76 -6.93 5.07
CA GLN A 189 19.85 -7.81 3.89
C GLN A 189 18.77 -7.46 2.85
N VAL A 190 17.54 -7.22 3.32
CA VAL A 190 16.43 -6.80 2.44
C VAL A 190 16.75 -5.48 1.75
N VAL A 191 17.17 -4.46 2.51
CA VAL A 191 17.45 -3.13 1.99
C VAL A 191 18.62 -3.15 1.01
N GLU A 192 19.69 -3.87 1.33
CA GLU A 192 20.87 -3.99 0.47
C GLU A 192 20.50 -4.64 -0.86
N ALA A 193 19.86 -5.82 -0.82
CA ALA A 193 19.55 -6.57 -2.04
C ALA A 193 18.51 -5.88 -2.93
N MET A 194 17.47 -5.29 -2.34
CA MET A 194 16.46 -4.55 -3.10
C MET A 194 17.04 -3.28 -3.70
N ARG A 195 17.86 -2.53 -2.94
CA ARG A 195 18.53 -1.33 -3.48
C ARG A 195 19.49 -1.69 -4.61
N ALA A 196 20.31 -2.72 -4.43
CA ALA A 196 21.21 -3.21 -5.48
C ALA A 196 20.43 -3.62 -6.73
N THR A 197 19.32 -4.36 -6.56
CA THR A 197 18.45 -4.76 -7.68
C THR A 197 17.89 -3.55 -8.42
N LEU A 198 17.35 -2.55 -7.71
CA LEU A 198 16.80 -1.35 -8.38
C LEU A 198 17.89 -0.53 -9.08
N ALA A 199 19.09 -0.43 -8.50
CA ALA A 199 20.22 0.28 -9.10
C ALA A 199 20.77 -0.42 -10.35
N MET A 200 20.81 -1.76 -10.37
CA MET A 200 21.19 -2.53 -11.56
C MET A 200 20.25 -2.31 -12.76
N ASN A 201 19.04 -1.77 -12.50
CA ASN A 201 18.03 -1.51 -13.52
C ASN A 201 17.72 0.00 -13.68
N ASP A 202 18.55 0.89 -13.14
CA ASP A 202 18.42 2.35 -13.25
C ASP A 202 17.05 2.91 -12.78
N ILE A 203 16.45 2.30 -11.75
CA ILE A 203 15.14 2.70 -11.19
C ILE A 203 15.19 3.02 -9.69
N ASP A 204 16.38 3.11 -9.09
CA ASP A 204 16.58 3.49 -7.70
C ASP A 204 16.40 5.00 -7.48
N GLU A 205 16.74 5.83 -8.48
CA GLU A 205 16.47 7.27 -8.49
C GLU A 205 15.83 7.72 -9.81
N VAL A 206 14.55 8.07 -9.78
CA VAL A 206 13.91 8.70 -10.95
C VAL A 206 14.22 10.20 -10.89
N ALA A 207 15.03 10.67 -11.83
CA ALA A 207 15.27 12.10 -11.99
C ALA A 207 13.94 12.82 -12.26
N HIS A 208 13.71 13.96 -11.61
CA HIS A 208 12.63 14.87 -11.96
C HIS A 208 13.30 16.17 -12.38
N GLU A 209 12.88 16.73 -13.52
CA GLU A 209 13.30 18.09 -13.88
C GLU A 209 12.96 19.04 -12.72
N LYS A 210 13.92 19.93 -12.40
CA LYS A 210 13.79 20.94 -11.35
C LYS A 210 12.82 22.04 -11.76
#